data_AF-A0A9E2Z9J2-F1
#
_entry.id   AF-A0A9E2Z9J2-F1
#
_cell.length_a   1.000
_cell.length_b   1.000
_cell.length_c   1.000
_cell.angle_alpha   90.00
_cell.angle_beta   90.00
_cell.angle_gamma   90.00
#
_symmetry.space_group_name_H-M   'P 1'
#
loop_
_entity.id
_entity.type
_entity.pdbx_description
1 polymer ?
#
loop_
_entity_poly.entity_id
_entity_poly.type
_entity_poly.pdbx_seq_one_letter_code
_entity_poly.pdbx_strand_id
1 'polypeptide(L)'
;FNVVEAGMAWGKVKDQDFIGKAAHLRHREEEPAAILCTLTVDDHTSSSGVKRYMLGGEPVLTRDGAPLSDRKGRRSYVTSAGAGPSIGKHILMSYLPPEHAVVGEQLTVLYMGERYPVTVAVADSTPVFDPQNARVRT
;
A
#
# COMPACT_ATOMS: atom_id res chain seq x y z
N PHE A 1 -11.20 4.81 -3.71
CA PHE A 1 -10.68 5.11 -2.36
C PHE A 1 -10.92 6.56 -2.02
N ASN A 2 -10.94 6.94 -0.74
CA ASN A 2 -11.06 8.34 -0.30
C ASN A 2 -9.70 8.89 0.18
N VAL A 3 -9.65 10.19 0.50
CA VAL A 3 -8.42 10.90 0.91
C VAL A 3 -7.82 10.34 2.21
N VAL A 4 -8.65 9.83 3.12
CA VAL A 4 -8.20 9.24 4.39
C VAL A 4 -7.58 7.87 4.15
N GLU A 5 -8.26 7.01 3.38
CA GLU A 5 -7.76 5.69 2.96
C GLU A 5 -6.41 5.81 2.22
N ALA A 6 -6.20 6.89 1.48
CA ALA A 6 -4.95 7.17 0.76
C ALA A 6 -3.84 7.77 1.63
N GLY A 7 -4.07 7.98 2.93
CA GLY A 7 -3.10 8.63 3.81
C GLY A 7 -2.76 10.04 3.31
N MET A 8 -3.77 10.86 2.99
CA MET A 8 -3.57 12.24 2.49
C MET A 8 -4.34 13.30 3.30
N ALA A 9 -4.81 12.95 4.50
CA ALA A 9 -5.64 13.82 5.35
C ALA A 9 -4.85 14.63 6.41
N TRP A 10 -3.58 14.96 6.14
CA TRP A 10 -2.61 15.58 7.08
C TRP A 10 -2.95 17.01 7.55
N GLY A 11 -3.85 17.70 6.84
CA GLY A 11 -4.15 19.11 7.07
C GLY A 11 -5.56 19.40 7.61
N LYS A 12 -5.80 20.69 7.86
CA LYS A 12 -7.13 21.22 8.17
C LYS A 12 -8.04 21.17 6.93
N VAL A 13 -9.32 20.93 7.16
CA VAL A 13 -10.34 21.07 6.11
C VAL A 13 -10.61 22.57 5.89
N LYS A 14 -10.68 23.00 4.64
CA LYS A 14 -10.96 24.41 4.29
C LYS A 14 -12.35 24.83 4.77
N ASP A 15 -12.47 26.08 5.19
CA ASP A 15 -13.74 26.65 5.68
C ASP A 15 -14.76 26.86 4.55
N GLN A 16 -14.30 27.12 3.33
CA GLN A 16 -15.15 27.29 2.15
C GLN A 16 -15.84 25.96 1.80
N ASP A 17 -17.00 26.06 1.15
CA ASP A 17 -17.67 24.88 0.59
C ASP A 17 -16.95 24.38 -0.67
N PHE A 18 -16.92 23.06 -0.86
CA PHE A 18 -16.33 22.41 -2.02
C PHE A 18 -16.94 21.02 -2.25
N ILE A 19 -16.88 20.54 -3.49
CA ILE A 19 -17.40 19.23 -3.87
C ILE A 19 -16.76 18.14 -3.01
N GLY A 20 -17.59 17.41 -2.28
CA GLY A 20 -17.15 16.31 -1.42
C GLY A 20 -16.73 16.71 0.00
N LYS A 21 -16.86 17.99 0.41
CA LYS A 21 -16.50 18.45 1.76
C LYS A 21 -17.21 17.66 2.87
N ALA A 22 -18.54 17.55 2.80
CA ALA A 22 -19.32 16.81 3.79
C ALA A 22 -18.92 15.33 3.86
N ALA A 23 -18.65 14.71 2.71
CA ALA A 23 -18.16 13.33 2.66
C ALA A 23 -16.75 13.20 3.25
N HIS A 24 -15.85 14.13 2.96
CA HIS A 24 -14.50 14.13 3.52
C HIS A 24 -14.50 14.27 5.04
N LEU A 25 -15.35 15.15 5.60
CA LEU A 25 -15.51 15.29 7.05
C LEU A 25 -15.96 13.95 7.67
N ARG A 26 -17.00 13.33 7.13
CA ARG A 26 -17.44 11.99 7.59
C ARG A 26 -16.32 10.95 7.48
N HIS A 27 -15.57 10.93 6.37
CA HIS A 27 -14.47 9.99 6.17
C HIS A 27 -13.34 10.13 7.21
N ARG A 28 -13.17 11.32 7.82
CA ARG A 28 -12.17 11.55 8.88
C ARG A 28 -12.63 11.08 10.25
N GLU A 29 -13.93 10.87 10.43
CA GLU A 29 -14.53 10.40 11.68
C GLU A 29 -14.77 8.89 11.67
N GLU A 30 -14.97 8.28 10.50
CA GLU A 30 -15.13 6.84 10.36
C GLU A 30 -13.79 6.10 10.26
N GLU A 31 -13.77 4.82 10.68
CA GLU A 31 -12.64 3.94 10.43
C GLU A 31 -12.44 3.70 8.93
N PRO A 32 -11.22 3.86 8.38
CA PRO A 32 -10.98 3.64 6.96
C PRO A 32 -11.23 2.17 6.60
N ALA A 33 -11.88 1.93 5.46
CA ALA A 33 -12.08 0.56 4.98
C ALA A 33 -10.78 -0.06 4.46
N ALA A 34 -9.85 0.75 3.99
CA ALA A 34 -8.55 0.29 3.51
C ALA A 34 -7.48 1.35 3.80
N ILE A 35 -6.24 0.92 3.92
CA ILE A 35 -5.07 1.75 4.18
C ILE A 35 -4.09 1.56 3.03
N LEU A 36 -3.69 2.66 2.39
CA LEU A 36 -2.62 2.64 1.40
C LEU A 36 -1.29 2.33 2.09
N CYS A 37 -0.73 1.17 1.76
CA CYS A 37 0.51 0.66 2.34
C CYS A 37 1.62 0.64 1.29
N THR A 38 2.85 0.74 1.78
CA THR A 38 4.06 0.44 1.00
C THR A 38 4.51 -0.97 1.33
N LEU A 39 4.74 -1.80 0.31
CA LEU A 39 5.23 -3.17 0.42
C LEU A 39 6.63 -3.27 -0.20
N THR A 40 7.46 -4.16 0.32
CA THR A 40 8.73 -4.54 -0.31
C THR A 40 8.69 -5.99 -0.76
N VAL A 41 9.23 -6.28 -1.95
CA VAL A 41 9.40 -7.66 -2.41
C VAL A 41 10.57 -8.31 -1.69
N ASP A 42 10.33 -9.48 -1.10
CA ASP A 42 11.31 -10.19 -0.28
C ASP A 42 12.18 -11.11 -1.13
N ASP A 43 11.57 -11.84 -2.07
CA ASP A 43 12.25 -12.64 -3.07
C ASP A 43 11.57 -12.50 -4.44
N HIS A 44 12.40 -12.32 -5.45
CA HIS A 44 12.02 -12.14 -6.84
C HIS A 44 12.09 -13.44 -7.66
N THR A 45 12.54 -14.55 -7.06
CA THR A 45 12.86 -15.78 -7.78
C THR A 45 11.59 -16.56 -8.11
N SER A 46 11.32 -16.77 -9.40
CA SER A 46 10.29 -17.71 -9.84
C SER A 46 10.68 -19.16 -9.54
N SER A 47 9.74 -20.09 -9.64
CA SER A 47 9.97 -21.54 -9.62
C SER A 47 11.03 -22.03 -10.63
N SER A 48 11.19 -21.32 -11.74
CA SER A 48 12.22 -21.58 -12.77
C SER A 48 13.54 -20.83 -12.55
N GLY A 49 13.69 -20.11 -11.44
CA GLY A 49 14.91 -19.36 -11.09
C GLY A 49 15.01 -17.97 -11.73
N VAL A 50 14.01 -17.53 -12.50
CA VAL A 50 14.02 -16.23 -13.18
C VAL A 50 13.60 -15.14 -12.19
N LYS A 51 14.33 -14.02 -12.15
CA LYS A 51 13.95 -12.86 -11.34
C LYS A 51 12.79 -12.11 -11.99
N ARG A 52 11.73 -11.86 -11.24
CA ARG A 52 10.51 -11.15 -11.70
C ARG A 52 10.28 -9.87 -10.91
N TYR A 53 9.89 -8.81 -11.59
CA TYR A 53 9.65 -7.49 -11.00
C TYR A 53 8.25 -7.02 -11.39
N MET A 54 7.38 -6.91 -10.39
CA MET A 54 5.97 -6.54 -10.57
C MET A 54 5.85 -5.11 -11.11
N LEU A 55 4.78 -4.86 -11.87
CA LEU A 55 4.59 -3.61 -12.63
C LEU A 55 3.33 -2.83 -12.23
N GLY A 56 2.37 -3.48 -11.56
CA GLY A 56 1.08 -2.90 -11.18
C GLY A 56 -0.10 -3.69 -11.74
N GLY A 57 -1.20 -3.70 -10.98
CA GLY A 57 -2.43 -4.45 -11.27
C GLY A 57 -2.47 -5.86 -10.70
N GLU A 58 -1.35 -6.37 -10.16
CA GLU A 58 -1.28 -7.71 -9.59
C GLU A 58 -2.13 -7.85 -8.32
N PRO A 59 -2.86 -8.97 -8.12
CA PRO A 59 -3.56 -9.23 -6.87
C PRO A 59 -2.60 -9.36 -5.68
N VAL A 60 -2.97 -8.75 -4.55
CA VAL A 60 -2.33 -9.00 -3.25
C VAL A 60 -3.16 -10.02 -2.47
N LEU A 61 -2.49 -11.04 -1.95
CA LEU A 61 -3.08 -12.19 -1.28
C LEU A 61 -2.47 -12.33 0.12
N THR A 62 -3.16 -13.05 1.00
CA THR A 62 -2.56 -13.58 2.22
C THR A 62 -1.36 -14.48 1.89
N ARG A 63 -0.57 -14.84 2.91
CA ARG A 63 0.58 -15.74 2.73
C ARG A 63 0.21 -17.12 2.17
N ASP A 64 -0.93 -17.65 2.57
CA ASP A 64 -1.49 -18.92 2.08
C ASP A 64 -2.21 -18.79 0.72
N GLY A 65 -2.38 -17.57 0.21
CA GLY A 65 -2.89 -17.30 -1.15
C GLY A 65 -4.38 -16.98 -1.23
N ALA A 66 -5.03 -16.71 -0.10
CA ALA A 66 -6.40 -16.21 -0.09
C ALA A 66 -6.46 -14.75 -0.54
N PRO A 67 -7.47 -14.34 -1.33
CA PRO A 67 -7.58 -12.99 -1.82
C PRO A 67 -8.06 -12.03 -0.72
N LEU A 68 -7.40 -10.89 -0.61
CA LEU A 68 -7.77 -9.83 0.34
C LEU A 68 -8.93 -8.99 -0.20
N SER A 69 -9.89 -8.68 0.67
CA SER A 69 -10.99 -7.75 0.39
C SER A 69 -11.24 -6.87 1.60
N ASP A 70 -11.46 -5.58 1.38
CA ASP A 70 -11.89 -4.70 2.47
C ASP A 70 -13.39 -4.85 2.80
N ARG A 71 -13.83 -4.17 3.86
CA ARG A 71 -15.24 -4.12 4.31
C ARG A 71 -16.22 -3.53 3.29
N LYS A 72 -15.75 -2.90 2.21
CA LYS A 72 -16.56 -2.40 1.08
C LYS A 72 -16.55 -3.39 -0.11
N GLY A 73 -15.92 -4.55 0.04
CA GLY A 73 -15.81 -5.59 -0.99
C GLY A 73 -14.76 -5.32 -2.07
N ARG A 74 -13.87 -4.33 -1.88
CA ARG A 74 -12.83 -4.01 -2.87
C ARG A 74 -11.63 -4.94 -2.67
N ARG A 75 -11.12 -5.53 -3.75
CA ARG A 75 -9.94 -6.40 -3.73
C ARG A 75 -8.66 -5.59 -3.57
N SER A 76 -7.69 -6.11 -2.83
CA SER A 76 -6.33 -5.54 -2.80
C SER A 76 -5.55 -5.94 -4.05
N TYR A 77 -4.90 -4.96 -4.65
CA TYR A 77 -4.03 -5.13 -5.80
C TYR A 77 -2.91 -4.09 -5.76
N VAL A 78 -1.82 -4.35 -6.48
CA VAL A 78 -0.70 -3.43 -6.60
C VAL A 78 -1.12 -2.22 -7.42
N THR A 79 -1.11 -1.02 -6.83
CA THR A 79 -1.46 0.23 -7.53
C THR A 79 -0.27 0.84 -8.26
N SER A 80 0.92 0.72 -7.67
CA SER A 80 2.16 1.28 -8.20
C SER A 80 3.32 0.38 -7.81
N ALA A 81 4.33 0.30 -8.67
CA ALA A 81 5.51 -0.51 -8.45
C ALA A 81 6.76 0.20 -9.00
N GLY A 82 7.91 -0.03 -8.38
CA GLY A 82 9.17 0.54 -8.85
C GLY A 82 10.38 0.08 -8.04
N ALA A 83 11.55 0.13 -8.67
CA ALA A 83 12.80 -0.10 -7.96
C ALA A 83 13.12 1.09 -7.05
N GLY A 84 13.51 0.81 -5.81
CA GLY A 84 14.04 1.79 -4.85
C GLY A 84 15.54 1.58 -4.63
N PRO A 85 16.43 2.11 -5.50
CA PRO A 85 17.87 1.91 -5.39
C PRO A 85 18.45 2.32 -4.03
N SER A 86 17.93 3.40 -3.43
CA SER A 86 18.38 3.92 -2.14
C SER A 86 18.20 2.95 -0.97
N ILE A 87 17.25 2.01 -1.09
CA ILE A 87 16.98 0.98 -0.07
C ILE A 87 17.26 -0.44 -0.57
N GLY A 88 17.70 -0.60 -1.83
CA GLY A 88 17.99 -1.90 -2.43
C GLY A 88 16.78 -2.84 -2.53
N LYS A 89 15.56 -2.30 -2.65
CA LYS A 89 14.31 -3.09 -2.70
C LYS A 89 13.45 -2.72 -3.90
N HIS A 90 12.66 -3.67 -4.39
CA HIS A 90 11.53 -3.38 -5.27
C HIS A 90 10.32 -3.06 -4.40
N ILE A 91 9.71 -1.91 -4.65
CA ILE A 91 8.66 -1.33 -3.82
C ILE A 91 7.34 -1.46 -4.57
N LEU A 92 6.29 -1.84 -3.84
CA LEU A 92 4.92 -1.88 -4.31
C LEU A 92 4.06 -0.98 -3.42
N MET A 93 2.96 -0.47 -3.95
CA MET A 93 1.91 0.17 -3.17
C MET A 93 0.60 -0.61 -3.32
N SER A 94 -0.16 -0.75 -2.24
CA SER A 94 -1.47 -1.40 -2.28
C SER A 94 -2.38 -0.89 -1.17
N TYR A 95 -3.68 -0.83 -1.44
CA TYR A 95 -4.69 -0.63 -0.41
C TYR A 95 -4.98 -1.97 0.26
N LEU A 96 -4.67 -2.06 1.56
CA LEU A 96 -4.91 -3.27 2.37
C LEU A 96 -6.08 -3.03 3.34
N PRO A 97 -6.89 -4.06 3.65
CA PRO A 97 -7.78 -4.02 4.81
C PRO A 97 -6.97 -3.70 6.09
N PRO A 98 -7.51 -2.91 7.04
CA PRO A 98 -6.79 -2.49 8.25
C PRO A 98 -6.13 -3.65 9.01
N GLU A 99 -6.78 -4.80 9.08
CA GLU A 99 -6.28 -6.02 9.73
C GLU A 99 -5.02 -6.61 9.09
N HIS A 100 -4.72 -6.27 7.82
CA HIS A 100 -3.52 -6.67 7.09
C HIS A 100 -2.56 -5.50 6.83
N ALA A 101 -2.94 -4.29 7.23
CA ALA A 101 -2.12 -3.08 7.11
C ALA A 101 -1.19 -2.93 8.32
N VAL A 102 -0.48 -4.00 8.68
CA VAL A 102 0.41 -4.06 9.85
C VAL A 102 1.85 -4.12 9.37
N VAL A 103 2.68 -3.17 9.81
CA VAL A 103 4.11 -3.16 9.46
C VAL A 103 4.77 -4.48 9.89
N GLY A 104 5.49 -5.11 8.95
CA GLY A 104 6.11 -6.42 9.12
C GLY A 104 5.23 -7.61 8.74
N GLU A 105 3.95 -7.40 8.43
CA GLU A 105 3.09 -8.49 7.97
C GLU A 105 3.54 -9.03 6.61
N GLN A 106 3.53 -10.35 6.48
CA GLN A 106 3.94 -11.07 5.28
C GLN A 106 2.72 -11.46 4.45
N LEU A 107 2.72 -11.00 3.20
CA LEU A 107 1.68 -11.25 2.22
C LEU A 107 2.31 -11.87 0.97
N THR A 108 1.50 -12.14 -0.05
CA THR A 108 2.01 -12.52 -1.37
C THR A 108 1.40 -11.68 -2.48
N VAL A 109 2.14 -11.53 -3.57
CA VAL A 109 1.64 -10.95 -4.82
C VAL A 109 1.59 -12.02 -5.88
N LEU A 110 0.45 -12.15 -6.54
CA LEU A 110 0.28 -13.08 -7.66
C LEU A 110 0.77 -12.40 -8.95
N TYR A 111 1.91 -12.86 -9.47
CA TYR A 111 2.49 -12.34 -10.69
C TYR A 111 2.85 -13.48 -11.65
N MET A 112 2.39 -13.40 -12.89
CA MET A 112 2.60 -14.44 -13.91
C MET A 112 2.22 -15.86 -13.44
N GLY A 113 1.16 -15.99 -12.63
CA GLY A 113 0.67 -17.27 -12.12
C GLY A 113 1.41 -17.81 -10.89
N GLU A 114 2.40 -17.08 -10.37
CA GLU A 114 3.20 -17.48 -9.21
C GLU A 114 3.06 -16.48 -8.06
N ARG A 115 3.26 -16.94 -6.82
CA ARG A 115 3.16 -16.11 -5.61
C ARG A 115 4.54 -15.70 -5.14
N TYR A 116 4.75 -14.40 -5.02
CA TYR A 116 6.00 -13.83 -4.54
C TYR A 116 5.81 -13.21 -3.16
N PRO A 117 6.69 -13.51 -2.19
CA PRO A 117 6.58 -12.99 -0.84
C PRO A 117 6.85 -11.48 -0.82
N VAL A 118 5.98 -10.75 -0.12
CA VAL A 118 6.14 -9.32 0.14
C VAL A 118 5.89 -9.03 1.62
N THR A 119 6.53 -7.99 2.12
CA THR A 119 6.35 -7.52 3.50
C THR A 119 5.79 -6.10 3.50
N VAL A 120 4.82 -5.83 4.38
CA VAL A 120 4.31 -4.47 4.63
C VAL A 120 5.41 -3.65 5.29
N ALA A 121 6.02 -2.73 4.55
CA ALA A 121 7.10 -1.88 5.04
C ALA A 121 6.55 -0.65 5.79
N VAL A 122 5.46 -0.07 5.28
CA VAL A 122 4.80 1.11 5.87
C VAL A 122 3.29 1.02 5.68
N ALA A 123 2.53 1.45 6.69
CA ALA A 123 1.06 1.47 6.70
C ALA A 123 0.48 2.90 6.84
N ASP A 124 1.25 3.92 6.49
CA ASP A 124 0.86 5.34 6.43
C ASP A 124 1.63 6.07 5.32
N SER A 125 1.73 7.41 5.37
CA SER A 125 2.49 8.19 4.36
C SER A 125 3.99 8.31 4.63
N THR A 126 4.50 7.67 5.68
CA THR A 126 5.92 7.72 6.00
C THR A 126 6.73 7.12 4.84
N PRO A 127 7.72 7.82 4.28
CA PRO A 127 8.50 7.26 3.19
C PRO A 127 9.45 6.18 3.72
N VAL A 128 9.66 5.12 2.93
CA VAL A 128 10.66 4.07 3.22
C VAL A 128 12.11 4.57 3.16
N PHE A 129 12.33 5.79 2.68
CA PHE A 129 13.63 6.46 2.61
C PHE A 129 13.52 7.88 3.16
N ASP A 130 14.48 8.27 4.01
CA ASP A 130 14.46 9.54 4.75
C ASP A 130 13.14 9.81 5.51
N PRO A 131 12.68 8.89 6.39
CA PRO A 131 11.40 9.06 7.10
C PRO A 131 11.35 10.30 8.00
N GLN A 132 12.49 10.84 8.42
CA GLN A 132 12.58 12.07 9.22
C GLN A 132 12.58 13.35 8.37
N ASN A 133 12.54 13.25 7.04
CA ASN A 133 12.70 14.36 6.10
C ASN A 133 13.97 15.20 6.37
N ALA A 134 15.05 14.56 6.82
CA ALA A 134 16.29 15.25 7.19
C ALA A 134 16.97 15.91 5.99
N ARG A 135 16.73 15.40 4.77
CA ARG A 135 17.33 15.91 3.53
C ARG A 135 16.52 17.02 2.87
N VAL A 136 15.24 17.18 3.23
CA VAL A 136 14.33 18.17 2.61
C VAL A 136 14.21 19.44 3.46
N ARG A 137 14.29 19.33 4.80
CA ARG A 137 13.99 20.42 5.74
C ARG A 137 15.11 21.46 5.90
N THR A 138 16.10 21.47 5.01
CA THR A 138 17.18 22.49 4.98
C THR A 138 16.71 23.80 4.40
#